data_AF-R4LLP7-F1
#
_entry.id   AF-R4LLP7-F1
#
_cell.length_a   1.000
_cell.length_b   1.000
_cell.length_c   1.000
_cell.angle_alpha   90.00
_cell.angle_beta   90.00
_cell.angle_gamma   90.00
#
_symmetry.space_group_name_H-M   'P 1'
#
loop_
_entity.id
_entity.type
_entity.pdbx_description
1 polymer ?
#
loop_
_entity_poly.entity_id
_entity_poly.type
_entity_poly.pdbx_seq_one_letter_code
_entity_poly.pdbx_strand_id
1 'polypeptide(L)'
;MPYAAISYRIKPGHDDEIAELFAGFRRVSSPVLHDEGGQANGRLLGTAVFIKDDVLVRVIHYEGDFAAVGRHMAAQQGVHDLEGKLAPYLAVPRDTRTPEAFQAYFRDAVMRPVSQLSVDTLPAGDPA
;
A
#
# COMPACT_ATOMS: atom_id res chain seq x y z
N MET A 1 15.03 5.54 -2.34
CA MET A 1 13.64 5.40 -1.84
C MET A 1 12.84 4.52 -2.80
N PRO A 2 12.32 3.37 -2.36
CA PRO A 2 11.51 2.51 -3.21
C PRO A 2 10.00 2.85 -3.23
N TYR A 3 9.36 2.54 -4.35
CA TYR A 3 7.91 2.43 -4.46
C TYR A 3 7.49 0.97 -4.33
N ALA A 4 6.33 0.73 -3.74
CA ALA A 4 5.62 -0.54 -3.85
C ALA A 4 4.25 -0.29 -4.45
N ALA A 5 3.75 -1.22 -5.26
CA ALA A 5 2.41 -1.16 -5.82
C ALA A 5 1.68 -2.45 -5.49
N ILE A 6 0.45 -2.34 -5.01
CA ILE A 6 -0.43 -3.47 -4.68
C ILE A 6 -1.63 -3.38 -5.58
N SER A 7 -1.96 -4.46 -6.28
CA SER A 7 -3.09 -4.49 -7.21
C SER A 7 -4.22 -5.36 -6.67
N TYR A 8 -5.44 -4.90 -6.87
CA TYR A 8 -6.67 -5.59 -6.51
C TYR A 8 -7.59 -5.68 -7.72
N ARG A 9 -8.33 -6.79 -7.80
CA ARG A 9 -9.43 -6.95 -8.75
C ARG A 9 -10.73 -6.57 -8.06
N ILE A 10 -11.44 -5.61 -8.63
CA ILE A 10 -12.71 -5.11 -8.12
C ILE A 10 -13.84 -5.50 -9.06
N LYS A 11 -15.07 -5.50 -8.54
CA LYS A 11 -16.28 -5.65 -9.34
C LYS A 11 -16.49 -4.37 -10.17
N PRO A 12 -16.83 -4.48 -11.47
CA PRO A 12 -17.08 -3.31 -12.31
C PRO A 12 -18.24 -2.45 -11.80
N GLY A 13 -18.17 -1.13 -12.03
CA GLY A 13 -19.28 -0.21 -11.79
C GLY A 13 -19.42 0.29 -10.35
N HIS A 14 -18.35 0.22 -9.56
CA HIS A 14 -18.30 0.67 -8.17
C HIS A 14 -17.18 1.70 -7.92
N ASP A 15 -16.71 2.34 -8.99
CA ASP A 15 -15.55 3.23 -8.97
C ASP A 15 -15.75 4.40 -8.01
N ASP A 16 -16.92 5.02 -8.03
CA ASP A 16 -17.27 6.18 -7.20
C ASP A 16 -17.38 5.79 -5.72
N GLU A 17 -18.06 4.68 -5.40
CA GLU A 17 -18.16 4.20 -4.02
C GLU A 17 -16.77 3.86 -3.46
N ILE A 18 -15.93 3.19 -4.26
CA ILE A 18 -14.55 2.89 -3.86
C ILE A 18 -13.76 4.19 -3.65
N ALA A 19 -13.89 5.17 -4.54
CA ALA A 19 -13.22 6.46 -4.39
C ALA A 19 -13.62 7.17 -3.08
N GLU A 20 -14.91 7.17 -2.73
CA GLU A 20 -15.40 7.71 -1.46
C GLU A 20 -14.83 6.99 -0.24
N LEU A 21 -14.72 5.66 -0.28
CA LEU A 21 -14.08 4.88 0.79
C LEU A 21 -12.65 5.33 1.06
N PHE A 22 -11.86 5.55 -0.01
CA PHE A 22 -10.48 6.01 0.11
C PHE A 22 -10.36 7.50 0.45
N ALA A 23 -11.30 8.35 0.01
CA ALA A 23 -11.34 9.75 0.41
C ALA A 23 -11.56 9.94 1.92
N GLY A 24 -12.33 9.03 2.53
CA GLY A 24 -12.54 8.97 3.98
C GLY A 24 -11.36 8.36 4.77
N PHE A 25 -10.38 7.76 4.10
CA PHE A 25 -9.25 7.11 4.76
C PHE A 25 -8.29 8.16 5.33
N ARG A 26 -8.37 8.37 6.65
CA ARG A 26 -7.48 9.29 7.35
C ARG A 26 -6.06 8.72 7.41
N ARG A 27 -5.09 9.58 7.12
CA ARG A 27 -3.66 9.28 7.29
C ARG A 27 -3.39 8.68 8.66
N VAL A 28 -2.50 7.71 8.65
CA VAL A 28 -2.02 7.00 9.83
C VAL A 28 -1.38 7.97 10.81
N SER A 29 -1.56 7.71 12.11
CA SER A 29 -1.15 8.61 13.19
C SER A 29 0.37 8.81 13.29
N SER A 30 1.17 7.91 12.73
CA SER A 30 2.63 8.05 12.64
C SER A 30 3.15 7.54 11.31
N PRO A 31 4.04 8.27 10.63
CA PRO A 31 4.71 7.80 9.43
C PRO A 31 5.89 6.86 9.73
N VAL A 32 6.25 6.65 11.00
CA VAL A 32 7.45 5.87 11.38
C VAL A 32 7.19 4.37 11.30
N LEU A 33 8.02 3.66 10.55
CA LEU A 33 8.02 2.20 10.45
C LEU A 33 8.96 1.62 11.50
N HIS A 34 8.52 0.55 12.15
CA HIS A 34 9.32 -0.15 13.16
C HIS A 34 9.61 -1.58 12.70
N ASP A 35 10.79 -2.08 13.06
CA ASP A 35 11.16 -3.48 12.89
C ASP A 35 10.50 -4.38 13.96
N GLU A 36 10.84 -5.68 13.93
CA GLU A 36 10.32 -6.66 14.92
C GLU A 36 10.80 -6.39 16.35
N GLY A 37 11.94 -5.70 16.52
CA GLY A 37 12.47 -5.27 17.81
C GLY A 37 11.89 -3.94 18.31
N GLY A 38 10.98 -3.32 17.56
CA GLY A 38 10.40 -2.03 17.90
C GLY A 38 11.32 -0.83 17.65
N GLN A 39 12.41 -0.99 16.90
CA GLN A 39 13.26 0.12 16.51
C GLN A 39 12.77 0.77 15.22
N ALA A 40 12.84 2.10 15.15
CA ALA A 40 12.50 2.84 13.95
C ALA A 40 13.49 2.51 12.83
N ASN A 41 13.02 1.88 11.76
CA ASN A 41 13.87 1.39 10.67
C ASN A 41 13.44 1.87 9.28
N GLY A 42 12.45 2.76 9.22
CA GLY A 42 11.91 3.28 7.97
C GLY A 42 10.82 4.31 8.17
N ARG A 43 10.27 4.79 7.05
CA ARG A 43 9.23 5.81 7.06
C ARG A 43 8.29 5.67 5.88
N LEU A 44 7.00 5.83 6.12
CA LEU A 44 5.99 5.98 5.10
C LEU A 44 6.02 7.42 4.58
N LEU A 45 6.40 7.59 3.31
CA LEU A 45 6.51 8.90 2.66
C LEU A 45 5.21 9.33 1.99
N GLY A 46 4.47 8.37 1.46
CA GLY A 46 3.25 8.66 0.73
C GLY A 46 2.44 7.42 0.40
N THR A 47 1.17 7.64 0.11
CA THR A 47 0.28 6.62 -0.44
C THR A 47 -0.57 7.29 -1.50
N ALA A 48 -0.70 6.62 -2.64
CA ALA A 48 -1.60 7.00 -3.71
C ALA A 48 -2.45 5.79 -4.09
N VAL A 49 -3.68 6.02 -4.51
CA VAL A 49 -4.60 4.97 -4.95
C VAL A 49 -5.14 5.38 -6.31
N PHE A 50 -5.10 4.45 -7.25
CA PHE A 50 -5.53 4.62 -8.62
C PHE A 50 -6.53 3.51 -8.94
N ILE A 51 -7.56 3.84 -9.71
CA ILE A 51 -8.56 2.91 -10.17
C ILE A 51 -8.72 3.07 -11.68
N LYS A 52 -8.83 1.96 -12.39
CA LYS A 52 -9.18 1.94 -13.80
C LYS A 52 -9.88 0.63 -14.12
N ASP A 53 -11.09 0.72 -14.65
CA ASP A 53 -11.93 -0.42 -14.97
C ASP A 53 -12.10 -1.30 -13.72
N ASP A 54 -11.65 -2.56 -13.76
CA ASP A 54 -11.72 -3.49 -12.65
C ASP A 54 -10.38 -3.64 -11.88
N VAL A 55 -9.42 -2.74 -12.11
CA VAL A 55 -8.11 -2.72 -11.43
C VAL A 55 -8.05 -1.55 -10.45
N LEU A 56 -7.81 -1.85 -9.17
CA LEU A 56 -7.44 -0.87 -8.17
C LEU A 56 -5.96 -1.08 -7.82
N VAL A 57 -5.16 -0.02 -7.89
CA VAL A 57 -3.73 -0.03 -7.55
C VAL A 57 -3.47 0.93 -6.40
N ARG A 58 -2.89 0.42 -5.31
CA ARG A 58 -2.38 1.22 -4.21
C ARG A 58 -0.86 1.31 -4.29
N VAL A 59 -0.34 2.51 -4.49
CA VAL A 59 1.09 2.81 -4.50
C VAL A 59 1.50 3.32 -3.12
N ILE A 60 2.60 2.78 -2.60
CA ILE A 60 3.18 3.13 -1.32
C ILE A 60 4.61 3.62 -1.57
N HIS A 61 4.90 4.85 -1.17
CA HIS A 61 6.24 5.41 -1.19
C HIS A 61 6.82 5.33 0.22
N TYR A 62 8.00 4.74 0.37
CA TYR A 62 8.59 4.48 1.68
C TYR A 62 10.11 4.56 1.67
N GLU A 63 10.68 4.69 2.86
CA GLU A 63 12.09 4.54 3.19
C GLU A 63 12.28 3.29 4.06
N GLY A 64 13.39 2.57 3.86
CA GLY A 64 13.74 1.41 4.67
C GLY A 64 13.17 0.10 4.12
N ASP A 65 12.73 -0.77 5.02
CA ASP A 65 12.31 -2.14 4.73
C ASP A 65 10.83 -2.27 4.36
N PHE A 66 10.54 -2.93 3.23
CA PHE A 66 9.17 -3.20 2.79
C PHE A 66 8.40 -4.12 3.75
N ALA A 67 9.07 -5.07 4.41
CA ALA A 67 8.40 -5.93 5.39
C ALA A 67 7.92 -5.10 6.59
N ALA A 68 8.64 -4.03 6.96
CA ALA A 68 8.20 -3.08 7.97
C ALA A 68 6.96 -2.29 7.53
N VAL A 69 6.81 -1.98 6.24
CA VAL A 69 5.58 -1.38 5.67
C VAL A 69 4.40 -2.32 5.86
N GLY A 70 4.54 -3.60 5.50
CA GLY A 70 3.48 -4.60 5.64
C GLY A 70 3.02 -4.77 7.09
N ARG A 71 3.96 -4.90 8.04
CA ARG A 71 3.67 -4.96 9.48
C ARG A 71 2.98 -3.70 9.99
N HIS A 72 3.49 -2.53 9.61
CA HIS A 72 2.93 -1.25 10.02
C HIS A 72 1.49 -1.06 9.50
N MET A 73 1.22 -1.47 8.27
CA MET A 73 -0.14 -1.43 7.69
C MET A 73 -1.08 -2.42 8.40
N ALA A 74 -0.61 -3.63 8.68
CA ALA A 74 -1.39 -4.66 9.38
C ALA A 74 -1.74 -4.27 10.83
N ALA A 75 -0.95 -3.41 11.48
CA ALA A 75 -1.20 -2.98 12.85
C ALA A 75 -2.23 -1.85 12.98
N GLN A 76 -2.73 -1.32 11.86
CA GLN A 76 -3.55 -0.11 11.87
C GLN A 76 -5.04 -0.39 11.75
N GLN A 77 -5.78 0.05 12.76
CA GLN A 77 -7.25 -0.05 12.78
C GLN A 77 -7.90 0.55 11.53
N GLY A 78 -7.42 1.70 11.07
CA GLY A 78 -7.96 2.34 9.87
C GLY A 78 -7.81 1.48 8.60
N VAL A 79 -6.75 0.68 8.51
CA VAL A 79 -6.57 -0.28 7.40
C VAL A 79 -7.61 -1.39 7.50
N HIS A 80 -7.78 -2.02 8.66
CA HIS A 80 -8.81 -3.05 8.84
C HIS A 80 -10.22 -2.56 8.52
N ASP A 81 -10.57 -1.35 8.95
CA ASP A 81 -11.88 -0.75 8.69
C ASP A 81 -12.10 -0.49 7.19
N LEU A 82 -11.09 0.07 6.51
CA LEU A 82 -11.11 0.24 5.06
C LEU A 82 -11.23 -1.11 4.36
N GLU A 83 -10.53 -2.13 4.86
CA GLU A 83 -10.53 -3.44 4.24
C GLU A 83 -11.89 -4.12 4.30
N GLY A 84 -12.56 -4.04 5.44
CA GLY A 84 -13.92 -4.53 5.63
C GLY A 84 -14.92 -3.82 4.73
N LYS A 85 -14.79 -2.50 4.58
CA LYS A 85 -15.64 -1.70 3.67
C LYS A 85 -15.36 -1.99 2.19
N LEU A 86 -14.11 -2.27 1.83
CA LEU A 86 -13.71 -2.58 0.46
C LEU A 86 -14.10 -4.02 0.05
N ALA A 87 -14.18 -4.96 1.01
CA ALA A 87 -14.40 -6.38 0.74
C ALA A 87 -15.63 -6.71 -0.16
N PRO A 88 -16.80 -6.07 -0.01
CA PRO A 88 -17.95 -6.32 -0.89
C PRO A 88 -17.69 -5.98 -2.36
N TYR A 89 -16.76 -5.08 -2.63
CA TYR A 89 -16.43 -4.59 -3.97
C TYR A 89 -15.30 -5.38 -4.63
N LEU A 90 -14.65 -6.32 -3.93
CA LEU A 90 -13.60 -7.13 -4.51
C LEU A 90 -14.18 -8.23 -5.40
N ALA A 91 -13.59 -8.43 -6.57
CA ALA A 91 -13.93 -9.54 -7.47
C ALA A 91 -13.44 -10.89 -6.91
N VAL A 92 -12.32 -10.87 -6.18
CA VAL A 92 -11.76 -12.03 -5.49
C VAL A 92 -11.86 -11.79 -3.99
N PRO A 93 -12.61 -12.62 -3.24
CA PRO A 93 -12.67 -12.54 -1.79
C PRO A 93 -11.29 -12.69 -1.17
N ARG A 94 -11.04 -11.99 -0.07
CA ARG A 94 -9.79 -12.07 0.68
C ARG A 94 -10.05 -12.37 2.13
N ASP A 95 -9.13 -13.09 2.75
CA ASP A 95 -9.05 -13.23 4.18
C ASP A 95 -7.90 -12.36 4.71
N THR A 96 -8.23 -11.25 5.35
CA THR A 96 -7.25 -10.37 6.01
C THR A 96 -7.53 -10.23 7.51
N ARG A 97 -8.22 -11.22 8.09
CA ARG A 97 -8.68 -11.19 9.48
C ARG A 97 -7.56 -11.39 10.50
N THR A 98 -6.42 -11.96 10.08
CA THR A 98 -5.23 -12.09 10.93
C THR A 98 -4.05 -11.35 10.32
N PRO A 99 -3.08 -10.89 11.13
CA PRO A 99 -1.86 -10.26 10.63
C PRO A 99 -1.11 -11.15 9.63
N GLU A 100 -1.08 -12.46 9.84
CA GLU A 100 -0.42 -13.43 8.96
C GLU A 100 -1.13 -13.55 7.61
N ALA A 101 -2.46 -13.62 7.62
CA ALA A 101 -3.27 -13.68 6.41
C ALA A 101 -3.16 -12.36 5.61
N PHE A 102 -3.17 -11.22 6.32
CA PHE A 102 -2.92 -9.91 5.72
C PHE A 102 -1.53 -9.86 5.07
N GLN A 103 -0.47 -10.27 5.77
CA GLN A 103 0.88 -10.26 5.22
C GLN A 103 1.04 -11.20 4.02
N ALA A 104 0.47 -12.40 4.08
CA ALA A 104 0.50 -13.34 2.96
C ALA A 104 -0.16 -12.74 1.73
N TYR A 105 -1.38 -12.22 1.90
CA TYR A 105 -2.10 -11.54 0.83
C TYR A 105 -1.34 -10.32 0.30
N PHE A 106 -0.81 -9.49 1.19
CA PHE A 106 -0.06 -8.30 0.83
C PHE A 106 1.15 -8.65 -0.04
N ARG A 107 1.86 -9.75 0.28
CA ARG A 107 2.95 -10.24 -0.59
C ARG A 107 2.45 -10.72 -1.94
N ASP A 108 1.34 -11.44 -1.99
CA ASP A 108 0.79 -12.00 -3.24
C ASP A 108 0.20 -10.92 -4.16
N ALA A 109 -0.34 -9.86 -3.59
CA ALA A 109 -0.94 -8.74 -4.31
C ALA A 109 0.08 -7.68 -4.74
N VAL A 110 1.33 -7.78 -4.29
CA VAL A 110 2.40 -6.85 -4.67
C VAL A 110 2.83 -7.08 -6.11
N MET A 111 2.81 -6.00 -6.88
CA MET A 111 3.30 -5.99 -8.25
C MET A 111 4.83 -6.01 -8.27
N ARG A 112 5.41 -6.79 -9.18
CA ARG A 112 6.84 -6.79 -9.42
C ARG A 112 7.30 -5.41 -9.94
N PRO A 113 8.23 -4.72 -9.27
CA PRO A 113 8.79 -3.48 -9.80
C PRO A 113 9.64 -3.76 -11.03
N VAL A 114 9.42 -3.01 -12.11
CA VAL A 114 10.18 -3.14 -13.37
C VAL A 114 11.19 -2.00 -13.55
N SER A 115 10.82 -0.79 -13.11
CA SER A 115 11.70 0.38 -13.06
C SER A 115 11.23 1.31 -11.97
N GLN A 116 12.18 1.96 -11.29
CA GLN A 116 11.91 2.98 -10.28
C GLN A 116 12.94 4.08 -10.40
N LEU A 117 12.45 5.31 -10.57
CA LEU A 117 13.26 6.51 -10.64
C LEU A 117 12.76 7.49 -9.58
N SER A 118 13.70 8.17 -8.93
CA SER A 118 13.45 9.22 -7.95
C SER A 118 14.54 10.28 -8.07
N VAL A 119 14.39 11.39 -7.37
CA VAL A 119 15.43 12.45 -7.32
C VAL A 119 16.78 11.86 -6.88
N ASP A 120 16.79 10.93 -5.94
CA ASP A 120 18.02 10.27 -5.45
C ASP A 120 18.70 9.37 -6.49
N THR A 121 17.97 8.93 -7.52
CA THR A 121 18.49 8.07 -8.59
C THR A 121 18.80 8.86 -9.85
N LEU A 122 18.72 10.20 -9.80
CA LEU A 122 19.22 11.03 -10.90
C LEU A 122 20.71 10.73 -11.09
N PRO A 123 21.17 10.47 -12.32
CA PRO A 123 22.60 10.45 -12.60
C PRO A 123 23.19 11.78 -12.12
N ALA A 124 24.23 11.73 -11.31
CA ALA A 124 25.02 12.94 -11.05
C ALA A 124 25.44 13.48 -12.41
N GLY A 125 24.96 14.68 -12.75
CA GLY A 125 25.01 15.19 -14.12
C GLY A 125 26.42 15.06 -14.69
N ASP A 126 26.52 14.58 -15.93
CA ASP A 126 27.74 14.75 -16.69
C ASP A 126 28.09 16.25 -16.69
N PRO A 127 29.30 16.64 -16.26
CA PRO A 127 29.72 18.02 -16.43
C PRO A 127 29.72 18.28 -17.95
N ALA A 128 28.89 19.25 -18.36
CA ALA A 128 28.88 19.79 -19.72
C ALA A 128 30.24 20.36 -20.11
#